data_AF-A0A9W9PIN7-F1
#
_entry.id   AF-A0A9W9PIN7-F1
#
_cell.length_a   1.000
_cell.length_b   1.000
_cell.length_c   1.000
_cell.angle_alpha   90.00
_cell.angle_beta   90.00
_cell.angle_gamma   90.00
#
_symmetry.space_group_name_H-M   'P 1'
#
loop_
_entity.id
_entity.type
_entity.pdbx_description
1 polymer ?
#
loop_
_entity_poly.entity_id
_entity_poly.type
_entity_poly.pdbx_seq_one_letter_code
_entity_poly.pdbx_strand_id
1 'polypeptide(L)'
;MAIIRGPLLWLSALLLCSQGVRAKTVTYDFNVSWVKANPDGLHERDVVGINGQWPLPVIEVDKGDRIIVNMYNGLNDTSTSIHWHGMFQNVPQNGTYWYHCHTDSCYPNGYRQALIVHDNDAYFKDMYDEEYTITLSDWYHKLMKDIMPNFINQPIPDAFLFNDTLRSNLSVEPGKTYLLRLINIGAFVAQYFYIEDHTFQIVEVDGVYVDATEASTLYIAVAQRYSVLVTMKNSTEKNYPIVTVADSALLDTIPPSLQLNNTNWLEYNSSAAHPEAVMKIDLTVQMMNLGNGAGYAFFNNISYTRPKVPTLYTVLSAGDLATDSTVYGEYTHPMVLGHNDVVEVVLNNGDSGRYLWNIHDQKKHTVR
;
A
#
# COMPACT_ATOMS: atom_id res chain seq x y z
N MET A 1 -7.27 86.20 3.71
CA MET A 1 -7.23 85.58 5.05
C MET A 1 -7.57 84.12 4.87
N ALA A 2 -6.57 83.25 4.99
CA ALA A 2 -6.60 81.84 4.60
C ALA A 2 -7.30 80.98 5.65
N ILE A 3 -8.20 80.07 5.24
CA ILE A 3 -8.58 78.88 6.03
C ILE A 3 -8.79 77.68 5.07
N ILE A 4 -7.70 76.92 4.91
CA ILE A 4 -7.56 75.44 4.96
C ILE A 4 -8.62 74.59 4.23
N ARG A 5 -8.19 73.94 3.14
CA ARG A 5 -8.80 72.74 2.53
C ARG A 5 -8.47 71.52 3.40
N GLY A 6 -9.48 70.87 3.98
CA GLY A 6 -9.35 69.53 4.59
C GLY A 6 -9.74 68.43 3.59
N PRO A 7 -9.08 67.25 3.59
CA PRO A 7 -9.38 66.19 2.63
C PRO A 7 -10.61 65.36 3.08
N LEU A 8 -11.44 64.97 2.11
CA LEU A 8 -12.44 63.91 2.26
C LEU A 8 -11.72 62.60 2.61
N LEU A 9 -11.89 62.12 3.83
CA LEU A 9 -11.54 60.74 4.21
C LEU A 9 -12.59 59.79 3.63
N TRP A 10 -12.21 59.08 2.57
CA TRP A 10 -12.89 57.86 2.14
C TRP A 10 -12.58 56.76 3.16
N LEU A 11 -13.57 56.37 3.98
CA LEU A 11 -13.51 55.12 4.73
C LEU A 11 -13.89 53.98 3.78
N SER A 12 -12.88 53.38 3.14
CA SER A 12 -13.01 52.06 2.52
C SER A 12 -12.99 51.01 3.63
N ALA A 13 -14.16 50.51 4.04
CA ALA A 13 -14.23 49.34 4.90
C ALA A 13 -13.79 48.12 4.06
N LEU A 14 -12.54 47.64 4.27
CA LEU A 14 -12.15 46.31 3.85
C LEU A 14 -12.96 45.30 4.66
N LEU A 15 -14.00 44.71 4.05
CA LEU A 15 -14.50 43.42 4.51
C LEU A 15 -13.41 42.38 4.19
N LEU A 16 -12.58 42.06 5.17
CA LEU A 16 -11.91 40.76 5.20
C LEU A 16 -13.00 39.70 5.42
N CYS A 17 -13.44 39.07 4.34
CA CYS A 17 -14.18 37.82 4.42
C CYS A 17 -13.20 36.75 4.92
N SER A 18 -13.12 36.56 6.24
CA SER A 18 -12.49 35.38 6.80
C SER A 18 -13.32 34.18 6.35
N GLN A 19 -12.84 33.43 5.36
CA GLN A 19 -13.38 32.11 5.08
C GLN A 19 -12.98 31.19 6.23
N GLY A 20 -13.78 31.19 7.29
CA GLY A 20 -13.64 30.20 8.35
C GLY A 20 -13.95 28.83 7.76
N VAL A 21 -12.97 27.94 7.73
CA VAL A 21 -13.19 26.52 7.45
C VAL A 21 -14.18 26.01 8.50
N ARG A 22 -15.41 25.71 8.10
CA ARG A 22 -16.39 25.07 8.98
C ARG A 22 -16.32 23.57 8.77
N ALA A 23 -15.92 22.86 9.82
CA ALA A 23 -16.15 21.42 9.95
C ALA A 23 -17.60 21.08 9.54
N LYS A 24 -17.75 20.24 8.52
CA LYS A 24 -19.05 19.75 8.04
C LYS A 24 -19.32 18.35 8.61
N THR A 25 -20.60 18.00 8.70
CA THR A 25 -21.00 16.61 8.95
C THR A 25 -21.28 15.95 7.61
N VAL A 26 -20.51 14.91 7.28
CA VAL A 26 -20.69 14.11 6.06
C VAL A 26 -21.33 12.80 6.46
N THR A 27 -22.51 12.51 5.90
CA THR A 27 -23.28 11.31 6.25
C THR A 27 -23.38 10.38 5.05
N TYR A 28 -23.12 9.10 5.28
CA TYR A 28 -23.27 8.02 4.30
C TYR A 28 -24.22 6.96 4.83
N ASP A 29 -25.14 6.50 3.98
CA ASP A 29 -25.96 5.33 4.24
C ASP A 29 -25.43 4.18 3.38
N PHE A 30 -24.85 3.17 4.04
CA PHE A 30 -24.22 2.02 3.39
C PHE A 30 -25.13 0.80 3.51
N ASN A 31 -25.69 0.37 2.37
CA ASN A 31 -26.26 -0.96 2.23
C ASN A 31 -25.18 -1.92 1.74
N VAL A 32 -24.66 -2.76 2.62
CA VAL A 32 -23.59 -3.72 2.31
C VAL A 32 -24.22 -5.00 1.79
N SER A 33 -23.93 -5.37 0.54
CA SER A 33 -24.54 -6.53 -0.13
C SER A 33 -23.57 -7.21 -1.09
N TRP A 34 -23.88 -8.44 -1.47
CA TRP A 34 -23.17 -9.13 -2.56
C TRP A 34 -23.50 -8.50 -3.91
N VAL A 35 -22.48 -8.30 -4.75
CA VAL A 35 -22.60 -7.93 -6.17
C VAL A 35 -21.63 -8.77 -7.00
N LYS A 36 -21.78 -8.80 -8.33
CA LYS A 36 -20.84 -9.49 -9.22
C LYS A 36 -19.76 -8.52 -9.71
N ALA A 37 -18.52 -8.99 -9.78
CA ALA A 37 -17.41 -8.24 -10.39
C ALA A 37 -16.41 -9.18 -11.07
N ASN A 38 -15.72 -8.65 -12.09
CA ASN A 38 -14.67 -9.34 -12.85
C ASN A 38 -13.52 -8.37 -13.16
N PRO A 39 -12.73 -7.94 -12.16
CA PRO A 39 -11.74 -6.86 -12.32
C PRO A 39 -10.53 -7.25 -13.17
N ASP A 40 -10.22 -8.54 -13.28
CA ASP A 40 -9.11 -9.04 -14.11
C ASP A 40 -9.55 -9.52 -15.50
N GLY A 41 -10.87 -9.53 -15.76
CA GLY A 41 -11.45 -10.00 -17.01
C GLY A 41 -11.43 -11.51 -17.19
N LEU A 42 -10.98 -12.28 -16.20
CA LEU A 42 -10.80 -13.74 -16.28
C LEU A 42 -11.89 -14.51 -15.52
N HIS A 43 -12.36 -13.98 -14.39
CA HIS A 43 -13.31 -14.68 -13.53
C HIS A 43 -14.29 -13.73 -12.85
N GLU A 44 -15.57 -13.82 -13.23
CA GLU A 44 -16.64 -13.15 -12.50
C GLU A 44 -16.94 -13.89 -11.18
N ARG A 45 -16.90 -13.16 -10.06
CA ARG A 45 -17.27 -13.70 -8.74
C ARG A 45 -18.13 -12.74 -7.95
N ASP A 46 -18.69 -13.25 -6.86
CA ASP A 46 -19.32 -12.40 -5.85
C ASP A 46 -18.25 -11.57 -5.13
N VAL A 47 -18.56 -10.31 -4.93
CA VAL A 47 -17.81 -9.35 -4.12
C VAL A 47 -18.74 -8.62 -3.17
N VAL A 48 -18.18 -8.12 -2.07
CA VAL A 48 -18.92 -7.27 -1.16
C VAL A 48 -18.92 -5.85 -1.71
N GLY A 49 -20.10 -5.36 -2.08
CA GLY A 49 -20.35 -4.01 -2.57
C GLY A 49 -21.06 -3.12 -1.55
N ILE A 50 -21.12 -1.83 -1.84
CA ILE A 50 -21.92 -0.84 -1.11
C ILE A 50 -22.93 -0.25 -2.09
N ASN A 51 -24.21 -0.21 -1.70
CA ASN A 51 -25.30 0.36 -2.48
C ASN A 51 -25.40 -0.24 -3.90
N GLY A 52 -25.15 -1.54 -4.01
CA GLY A 52 -25.21 -2.29 -5.27
C GLY A 52 -24.03 -2.03 -6.22
N GLN A 53 -22.95 -1.40 -5.75
CA GLN A 53 -21.79 -1.05 -6.56
C GLN A 53 -20.49 -1.62 -5.97
N TRP A 54 -19.58 -1.99 -6.87
CA TRP A 54 -18.18 -2.28 -6.60
C TRP A 54 -17.35 -1.81 -7.81
N PRO A 55 -16.18 -1.15 -7.63
CA PRO A 55 -15.50 -0.82 -6.37
C PRO A 55 -16.32 0.08 -5.44
N LEU A 56 -15.95 0.11 -4.15
CA LEU A 56 -16.65 0.95 -3.18
C LEU A 56 -16.31 2.44 -3.42
N PRO A 57 -17.13 3.38 -2.94
CA PRO A 57 -16.83 4.81 -3.07
C PRO A 57 -15.59 5.22 -2.26
N VAL A 58 -14.70 6.02 -2.84
CA VAL A 58 -13.69 6.74 -2.04
C VAL A 58 -14.42 7.72 -1.13
N ILE A 59 -14.07 7.73 0.15
CA ILE A 59 -14.57 8.75 1.08
C ILE A 59 -13.56 9.89 1.10
N GLU A 60 -14.02 11.10 0.80
CA GLU A 60 -13.20 12.30 0.88
C GLU A 60 -13.86 13.33 1.79
N VAL A 61 -13.09 13.80 2.78
CA VAL A 61 -13.52 14.80 3.76
C VAL A 61 -12.40 15.78 4.06
N ASP A 62 -12.72 16.87 4.73
CA ASP A 62 -11.76 17.85 5.19
C ASP A 62 -11.39 17.61 6.66
N LYS A 63 -10.16 17.95 7.05
CA LYS A 63 -9.72 17.89 8.44
C LYS A 63 -10.67 18.64 9.37
N GLY A 64 -11.17 17.94 10.38
CA GLY A 64 -12.13 18.47 11.36
C GLY A 64 -13.58 18.11 11.06
N ASP A 65 -13.88 17.54 9.89
CA ASP A 65 -15.21 17.04 9.57
C ASP A 65 -15.65 15.89 10.48
N ARG A 66 -16.96 15.75 10.62
CA ARG A 66 -17.60 14.60 11.26
C ARG A 66 -18.14 13.66 10.20
N ILE A 67 -17.60 12.44 10.15
CA ILE A 67 -18.16 11.36 9.33
C ILE A 67 -19.20 10.60 10.15
N ILE A 68 -20.38 10.39 9.57
CA ILE A 68 -21.41 9.49 10.09
C ILE A 68 -21.68 8.44 9.02
N VAL A 69 -21.44 7.17 9.32
CA VAL A 69 -21.78 6.06 8.42
C VAL A 69 -22.86 5.20 9.08
N ASN A 70 -24.07 5.24 8.52
CA ASN A 70 -25.14 4.34 8.89
C ASN A 70 -25.04 3.09 8.02
N MET A 71 -24.57 1.99 8.62
CA MET A 71 -24.34 0.74 7.91
C MET A 71 -25.48 -0.25 8.15
N TYR A 72 -26.11 -0.71 7.07
CA TYR A 72 -27.01 -1.85 7.05
C TYR A 72 -26.28 -3.07 6.48
N ASN A 73 -26.25 -4.17 7.24
CA ASN A 73 -25.71 -5.43 6.77
C ASN A 73 -26.78 -6.21 5.99
N GLY A 74 -26.66 -6.25 4.67
CA GLY A 74 -27.48 -7.05 3.75
C GLY A 74 -26.83 -8.36 3.29
N LEU A 75 -25.68 -8.75 3.86
CA LEU A 75 -25.03 -10.03 3.60
C LEU A 75 -25.78 -11.12 4.39
N ASN A 76 -26.80 -11.71 3.78
CA ASN A 76 -27.71 -12.68 4.44
C ASN A 76 -27.04 -13.94 5.00
N ASP A 77 -25.76 -14.18 4.67
CA ASP A 77 -24.98 -15.36 5.03
C ASP A 77 -23.81 -15.06 5.98
N THR A 78 -23.53 -13.80 6.29
CA THR A 78 -22.37 -13.46 7.13
C THR A 78 -22.53 -12.15 7.91
N SER A 79 -21.82 -12.06 9.04
CA SER A 79 -21.64 -10.82 9.77
C SER A 79 -20.58 -9.94 9.09
N THR A 80 -20.65 -8.64 9.33
CA THR A 80 -19.64 -7.70 8.82
C THR A 80 -19.50 -6.51 9.77
N SER A 81 -18.38 -5.80 9.62
CA SER A 81 -18.01 -4.60 10.35
C SER A 81 -17.19 -3.71 9.44
N ILE A 82 -16.98 -2.45 9.81
CA ILE A 82 -16.09 -1.53 9.12
C ILE A 82 -15.02 -1.03 10.08
N HIS A 83 -13.77 -1.03 9.63
CA HIS A 83 -12.64 -0.45 10.33
C HIS A 83 -12.08 0.72 9.52
N TRP A 84 -11.82 1.83 10.21
CA TRP A 84 -11.22 3.04 9.65
C TRP A 84 -9.71 3.01 9.87
N HIS A 85 -8.98 2.44 8.93
CA HIS A 85 -7.58 2.11 9.08
C HIS A 85 -6.71 3.37 9.22
N GLY A 86 -5.95 3.44 10.32
CA GLY A 86 -5.07 4.56 10.64
C GLY A 86 -5.75 5.71 11.39
N MET A 87 -7.06 5.65 11.62
CA MET A 87 -7.78 6.65 12.40
C MET A 87 -7.75 6.32 13.90
N PHE A 88 -7.35 7.28 14.72
CA PHE A 88 -7.28 7.25 16.18
C PHE A 88 -8.66 7.30 16.88
N GLN A 89 -9.74 7.48 16.11
CA GLN A 89 -11.15 7.46 16.56
C GLN A 89 -11.60 8.59 17.49
N ASN A 90 -10.67 9.39 18.02
CA ASN A 90 -10.98 10.43 19.02
C ASN A 90 -10.31 11.78 18.75
N VAL A 91 -9.49 11.89 17.70
CA VAL A 91 -8.82 13.13 17.33
C VAL A 91 -8.93 13.40 15.83
N PRO A 92 -9.08 14.67 15.41
CA PRO A 92 -8.97 15.05 14.00
C PRO A 92 -7.60 14.66 13.44
N GLN A 93 -7.61 14.12 12.23
CA GLN A 93 -6.42 13.70 11.49
C GLN A 93 -6.49 14.21 10.05
N ASN A 94 -5.39 14.06 9.31
CA ASN A 94 -5.26 14.42 7.90
C ASN A 94 -4.39 13.39 7.17
N GLY A 95 -4.53 13.34 5.85
CA GLY A 95 -3.74 12.48 4.98
C GLY A 95 -4.52 11.29 4.43
N THR A 96 -3.77 10.27 4.06
CA THR A 96 -4.23 9.14 3.26
C THR A 96 -4.49 7.91 4.12
N TYR A 97 -5.76 7.55 4.21
CA TYR A 97 -6.27 6.41 4.96
C TYR A 97 -7.08 5.50 4.04
N TRP A 98 -7.63 4.45 4.62
CA TRP A 98 -8.54 3.56 3.94
C TRP A 98 -9.49 2.94 4.96
N TYR A 99 -10.58 2.37 4.48
CA TYR A 99 -11.52 1.63 5.29
C TYR A 99 -11.69 0.24 4.71
N HIS A 100 -11.91 -0.72 5.58
CA HIS A 100 -12.10 -2.10 5.17
C HIS A 100 -12.93 -2.87 6.18
N CYS A 101 -13.48 -3.99 5.74
CA CYS A 101 -14.16 -4.89 6.64
C CYS A 101 -13.20 -5.59 7.60
N HIS A 102 -13.62 -5.77 8.85
CA HIS A 102 -12.78 -6.30 9.93
C HIS A 102 -13.46 -7.48 10.68
N THR A 103 -14.29 -8.23 9.97
CA THR A 103 -14.92 -9.47 10.44
C THR A 103 -14.36 -10.64 9.65
N ASP A 104 -13.68 -11.58 10.31
CA ASP A 104 -12.98 -12.68 9.66
C ASP A 104 -12.06 -12.17 8.52
N SER A 105 -12.09 -12.83 7.37
CA SER A 105 -11.30 -12.49 6.17
C SER A 105 -12.17 -11.84 5.09
N CYS A 106 -13.06 -10.93 5.46
CA CYS A 106 -14.07 -10.36 4.55
C CYS A 106 -13.52 -9.33 3.55
N TYR A 107 -12.55 -8.49 3.91
CA TYR A 107 -12.14 -7.38 3.05
C TYR A 107 -11.50 -7.79 1.70
N PRO A 108 -10.76 -8.91 1.59
CA PRO A 108 -10.28 -9.38 0.28
C PRO A 108 -11.42 -9.82 -0.65
N ASN A 109 -12.63 -10.05 -0.12
CA ASN A 109 -13.82 -10.25 -0.93
C ASN A 109 -14.36 -8.95 -1.54
N GLY A 110 -13.69 -7.80 -1.36
CA GLY A 110 -14.03 -6.52 -2.00
C GLY A 110 -14.47 -5.42 -1.05
N TYR A 111 -14.68 -5.71 0.25
CA TYR A 111 -15.09 -4.69 1.23
C TYR A 111 -13.89 -3.84 1.70
N ARG A 112 -13.35 -3.01 0.81
CA ARG A 112 -12.18 -2.14 1.05
C ARG A 112 -12.17 -0.95 0.09
N GLN A 113 -11.81 0.25 0.57
CA GLN A 113 -11.54 1.42 -0.28
C GLN A 113 -10.84 2.55 0.50
N ALA A 114 -10.26 3.51 -0.22
CA ALA A 114 -9.63 4.70 0.32
C ALA A 114 -10.55 5.62 1.15
N LEU A 115 -9.94 6.28 2.13
CA LEU A 115 -10.48 7.37 2.95
C LEU A 115 -9.44 8.50 2.93
N ILE A 116 -9.76 9.61 2.28
CA ILE A 116 -8.85 10.75 2.17
C ILE A 116 -9.35 11.87 3.08
N VAL A 117 -8.46 12.41 3.90
CA VAL A 117 -8.74 13.56 4.76
C VAL A 117 -7.86 14.73 4.36
N HIS A 118 -8.45 15.68 3.63
CA HIS A 118 -7.77 16.85 3.08
C HIS A 118 -7.36 17.83 4.19
N ASP A 119 -6.18 18.43 4.04
CA ASP A 119 -5.65 19.43 4.97
C ASP A 119 -5.19 20.67 4.20
N ASN A 120 -5.92 21.76 4.41
CA ASN A 120 -5.59 23.06 3.82
C ASN A 120 -4.35 23.71 4.47
N ASP A 121 -3.77 23.10 5.50
CA ASP A 121 -2.53 23.53 6.14
C ASP A 121 -1.33 22.62 5.80
N ALA A 122 -1.50 21.63 4.92
CA ALA A 122 -0.39 20.79 4.47
C ALA A 122 0.70 21.64 3.80
N TYR A 123 1.97 21.41 4.16
CA TYR A 123 3.08 22.21 3.62
C TYR A 123 3.21 22.10 2.09
N PHE A 124 2.72 20.99 1.52
CA PHE A 124 2.75 20.69 0.10
C PHE A 124 1.43 20.99 -0.63
N LYS A 125 0.45 21.61 0.03
CA LYS A 125 -0.89 21.85 -0.55
C LYS A 125 -0.87 22.60 -1.88
N ASP A 126 0.10 23.51 -2.06
CA ASP A 126 0.25 24.35 -3.25
C ASP A 126 1.38 23.83 -4.16
N MET A 127 1.88 22.61 -3.94
CA MET A 127 2.95 21.98 -4.74
C MET A 127 2.44 21.05 -5.84
N TYR A 128 1.12 20.87 -5.96
CA TYR A 128 0.48 20.06 -7.00
C TYR A 128 -0.73 20.79 -7.58
N ASP A 129 -1.06 20.43 -8.82
CA ASP A 129 -2.19 20.98 -9.58
C ASP A 129 -3.44 20.08 -9.45
N GLU A 130 -3.23 18.77 -9.39
CA GLU A 130 -4.28 17.74 -9.39
C GLU A 130 -3.86 16.58 -8.48
N GLU A 131 -4.81 15.73 -8.07
CA GLU A 131 -4.51 14.54 -7.28
C GLU A 131 -5.17 13.27 -7.82
N TYR A 132 -4.53 12.13 -7.56
CA TYR A 132 -5.10 10.80 -7.81
C TYR A 132 -5.02 9.95 -6.56
N THR A 133 -6.13 9.26 -6.25
CA THR A 133 -6.14 8.15 -5.29
C THR A 133 -5.94 6.85 -6.05
N ILE A 134 -4.93 6.09 -5.65
CA ILE A 134 -4.49 4.86 -6.31
C ILE A 134 -4.47 3.71 -5.31
N THR A 135 -5.20 2.66 -5.61
CA THR A 135 -5.22 1.43 -4.81
C THR A 135 -4.46 0.30 -5.49
N LEU A 136 -3.61 -0.38 -4.72
CA LEU A 136 -2.94 -1.61 -5.11
C LEU A 136 -3.55 -2.76 -4.33
N SER A 137 -3.81 -3.89 -4.98
CA SER A 137 -4.27 -5.08 -4.28
C SER A 137 -3.90 -6.38 -4.97
N ASP A 138 -3.83 -7.45 -4.19
CA ASP A 138 -3.95 -8.82 -4.67
C ASP A 138 -5.43 -9.21 -4.81
N TRP A 139 -5.69 -10.11 -5.74
CA TRP A 139 -7.01 -10.57 -6.13
C TRP A 139 -7.08 -12.08 -6.18
N TYR A 140 -8.20 -12.63 -5.74
CA TYR A 140 -8.47 -14.05 -5.70
C TYR A 140 -9.77 -14.35 -6.46
N HIS A 141 -9.82 -15.45 -7.21
CA HIS A 141 -11.03 -15.92 -7.91
C HIS A 141 -12.01 -16.63 -6.97
N LYS A 142 -11.52 -17.15 -5.84
CA LYS A 142 -12.34 -17.78 -4.81
C LYS A 142 -12.61 -16.81 -3.68
N LEU A 143 -13.76 -16.99 -3.02
CA LEU A 143 -14.05 -16.27 -1.79
C LEU A 143 -13.12 -16.72 -0.67
N MET A 144 -12.78 -15.81 0.25
CA MET A 144 -11.88 -16.12 1.36
C MET A 144 -12.38 -17.27 2.23
N LYS A 145 -13.71 -17.47 2.35
CA LYS A 145 -14.28 -18.61 3.10
C LYS A 145 -13.92 -19.98 2.52
N ASP A 146 -13.61 -20.04 1.21
CA ASP A 146 -13.24 -21.27 0.51
C ASP A 146 -11.70 -21.45 0.49
N ILE A 147 -10.96 -20.37 0.69
CA ILE A 147 -9.50 -20.34 0.77
C ILE A 147 -9.01 -20.68 2.19
N MET A 148 -9.60 -20.04 3.20
CA MET A 148 -9.18 -20.12 4.61
C MET A 148 -9.13 -21.54 5.20
N PRO A 149 -10.06 -22.46 4.92
CA PRO A 149 -9.99 -23.82 5.47
C PRO A 149 -8.79 -24.64 4.98
N ASN A 150 -8.16 -24.24 3.87
CA ASN A 150 -7.05 -24.96 3.24
C ASN A 150 -5.69 -24.27 3.44
N PHE A 151 -5.56 -23.42 4.47
CA PHE A 151 -4.37 -22.59 4.77
C PHE A 151 -3.09 -23.35 5.17
N ILE A 152 -2.95 -24.60 4.75
CA ILE A 152 -1.72 -25.38 4.92
C ILE A 152 -0.58 -24.75 4.10
N ASN A 153 -0.90 -24.10 2.97
CA ASN A 153 0.00 -23.27 2.16
C ASN A 153 -0.53 -21.83 2.10
N GLN A 154 0.34 -20.84 1.91
CA GLN A 154 -0.08 -19.45 1.74
C GLN A 154 -0.96 -19.29 0.49
N PRO A 155 -2.05 -18.50 0.55
CA PRO A 155 -2.96 -18.35 -0.58
C PRO A 155 -2.30 -17.53 -1.68
N ILE A 156 -2.09 -18.15 -2.83
CA ILE A 156 -1.53 -17.51 -4.00
C ILE A 156 -2.63 -16.70 -4.69
N PRO A 157 -2.46 -15.38 -4.88
CA PRO A 157 -3.40 -14.56 -5.66
C PRO A 157 -3.47 -15.00 -7.12
N ASP A 158 -4.59 -14.72 -7.76
CA ASP A 158 -4.80 -14.94 -9.19
C ASP A 158 -4.38 -13.71 -10.02
N ALA A 159 -4.42 -12.50 -9.44
CA ALA A 159 -3.98 -11.26 -10.10
C ALA A 159 -3.53 -10.19 -9.08
N PHE A 160 -2.84 -9.16 -9.59
CA PHE A 160 -2.51 -7.93 -8.87
C PHE A 160 -3.15 -6.73 -9.56
N LEU A 161 -4.08 -6.09 -8.87
CA LEU A 161 -4.92 -5.02 -9.41
C LEU A 161 -4.36 -3.64 -9.08
N PHE A 162 -4.64 -2.70 -9.99
CA PHE A 162 -4.43 -1.28 -9.85
C PHE A 162 -5.80 -0.60 -10.02
N ASN A 163 -6.27 0.14 -9.02
CA ASN A 163 -7.62 0.71 -8.99
C ASN A 163 -8.73 -0.31 -9.28
N ASP A 164 -8.62 -1.50 -8.66
CA ASP A 164 -9.57 -2.60 -8.82
C ASP A 164 -9.81 -3.03 -10.28
N THR A 165 -8.79 -2.85 -11.14
CA THR A 165 -8.75 -3.35 -12.51
C THR A 165 -7.31 -3.73 -12.89
N LEU A 166 -7.13 -4.25 -14.10
CA LEU A 166 -5.84 -4.34 -14.76
C LEU A 166 -5.70 -3.23 -15.80
N ARG A 167 -4.45 -2.88 -16.15
CA ARG A 167 -4.14 -2.07 -17.35
C ARG A 167 -4.84 -0.70 -17.36
N SER A 168 -4.76 0.03 -16.26
CA SER A 168 -5.37 1.35 -16.10
C SER A 168 -4.57 2.46 -16.79
N ASN A 169 -5.29 3.50 -17.24
CA ASN A 169 -4.71 4.76 -17.69
C ASN A 169 -5.01 5.86 -16.67
N LEU A 170 -3.99 6.59 -16.27
CA LEU A 170 -4.10 7.85 -15.54
C LEU A 170 -3.81 8.98 -16.52
N SER A 171 -4.84 9.65 -16.99
CA SER A 171 -4.71 10.77 -17.94
C SER A 171 -4.03 11.96 -17.26
N VAL A 172 -2.96 12.48 -17.87
CA VAL A 172 -2.17 13.57 -17.28
C VAL A 172 -1.91 14.67 -18.28
N GLU A 173 -1.76 15.89 -17.78
CA GLU A 173 -1.38 17.04 -18.60
C GLU A 173 0.13 17.31 -18.49
N PRO A 174 0.78 17.68 -19.61
CA PRO A 174 2.21 17.97 -19.62
C PRO A 174 2.55 19.16 -18.71
N GLY A 175 3.64 19.05 -17.96
CA GLY A 175 4.14 20.11 -17.07
C GLY A 175 3.41 20.29 -15.74
N LYS A 176 2.22 19.69 -15.56
CA LYS A 176 1.51 19.69 -14.27
C LYS A 176 2.20 18.80 -13.24
N THR A 177 2.06 19.12 -11.96
CA THR A 177 2.46 18.25 -10.85
C THR A 177 1.24 17.59 -10.23
N TYR A 178 1.30 16.28 -10.04
CA TYR A 178 0.21 15.48 -9.45
C TYR A 178 0.62 14.97 -8.07
N LEU A 179 -0.33 15.01 -7.13
CA LEU A 179 -0.24 14.26 -5.87
C LEU A 179 -0.84 12.86 -6.07
N LEU A 180 -0.01 11.82 -6.06
CA LEU A 180 -0.45 10.43 -6.14
C LEU A 180 -0.51 9.83 -4.74
N ARG A 181 -1.70 9.47 -4.29
CA ARG A 181 -1.97 8.81 -3.01
C ARG A 181 -2.06 7.31 -3.21
N LEU A 182 -0.96 6.62 -2.93
CA LEU A 182 -0.80 5.17 -3.14
C LEU A 182 -1.18 4.41 -1.87
N ILE A 183 -2.05 3.42 -1.99
CA ILE A 183 -2.58 2.64 -0.88
C ILE A 183 -2.54 1.16 -1.24
N ASN A 184 -1.77 0.34 -0.53
CA ASN A 184 -1.88 -1.11 -0.71
C ASN A 184 -3.01 -1.65 0.18
N ILE A 185 -4.17 -1.86 -0.43
CA ILE A 185 -5.37 -2.44 0.21
C ILE A 185 -5.44 -3.97 0.02
N GLY A 186 -4.32 -4.59 -0.37
CA GLY A 186 -4.18 -6.04 -0.52
C GLY A 186 -4.39 -6.81 0.78
N ALA A 187 -4.47 -8.12 0.66
CA ALA A 187 -4.67 -9.09 1.72
C ALA A 187 -3.35 -9.66 2.25
N PHE A 188 -2.37 -9.82 1.35
CA PHE A 188 -1.18 -10.60 1.63
C PHE A 188 0.09 -9.98 1.04
N VAL A 189 0.09 -9.64 -0.25
CA VAL A 189 1.34 -9.39 -0.97
C VAL A 189 1.71 -7.90 -1.02
N ALA A 190 2.94 -7.59 -0.60
CA ALA A 190 3.56 -6.29 -0.80
C ALA A 190 3.86 -6.05 -2.28
N GLN A 191 3.82 -4.79 -2.71
CA GLN A 191 4.05 -4.44 -4.12
C GLN A 191 5.10 -3.34 -4.26
N TYR A 192 6.00 -3.50 -5.22
CA TYR A 192 6.85 -2.43 -5.71
C TYR A 192 6.04 -1.53 -6.65
N PHE A 193 6.29 -0.24 -6.62
CA PHE A 193 5.69 0.75 -7.50
C PHE A 193 6.79 1.65 -8.08
N TYR A 194 6.80 1.85 -9.39
CA TYR A 194 7.60 2.88 -10.04
C TYR A 194 6.92 3.38 -11.30
N ILE A 195 7.39 4.52 -11.81
CA ILE A 195 6.94 5.11 -13.06
C ILE A 195 8.16 5.21 -13.97
N GLU A 196 8.09 4.64 -15.16
CA GLU A 196 9.19 4.69 -16.11
C GLU A 196 9.56 6.14 -16.45
N ASP A 197 10.86 6.43 -16.44
CA ASP A 197 11.45 7.75 -16.70
C ASP A 197 10.91 8.90 -15.85
N HIS A 198 10.36 8.62 -14.66
CA HIS A 198 9.95 9.63 -13.68
C HIS A 198 10.55 9.32 -12.31
N THR A 199 11.03 10.35 -11.64
CA THR A 199 11.23 10.34 -10.18
C THR A 199 10.06 11.09 -9.53
N PHE A 200 9.93 10.93 -8.22
CA PHE A 200 8.87 11.55 -7.43
C PHE A 200 9.37 11.91 -6.04
N GLN A 201 8.67 12.83 -5.38
CA GLN A 201 8.99 13.24 -4.00
C GLN A 201 7.96 12.67 -3.04
N ILE A 202 8.41 11.89 -2.06
CA ILE A 202 7.56 11.38 -0.97
C ILE A 202 7.32 12.53 0.02
N VAL A 203 6.05 12.84 0.27
CA VAL A 203 5.64 13.94 1.17
C VAL A 203 4.76 13.48 2.33
N GLU A 204 4.23 12.26 2.26
CA GLU A 204 3.42 11.67 3.32
C GLU A 204 3.64 10.15 3.38
N VAL A 205 3.73 9.59 4.59
CA VAL A 205 3.73 8.15 4.86
C VAL A 205 2.71 7.85 5.96
N ASP A 206 1.75 6.97 5.68
CA ASP A 206 0.72 6.53 6.62
C ASP A 206 -0.08 7.66 7.32
N GLY A 207 -0.31 8.77 6.61
CA GLY A 207 -1.00 9.95 7.14
C GLY A 207 -0.10 10.90 7.96
N VAL A 208 1.22 10.69 7.93
CA VAL A 208 2.21 11.56 8.56
C VAL A 208 2.99 12.29 7.48
N TYR A 209 3.02 13.62 7.55
CA TYR A 209 3.84 14.44 6.65
C TYR A 209 5.31 14.27 6.98
N VAL A 210 6.12 14.08 5.95
CA VAL A 210 7.57 13.91 6.05
C VAL A 210 8.28 14.98 5.24
N ASP A 211 9.56 15.21 5.52
CA ASP A 211 10.35 16.06 4.64
C ASP A 211 10.43 15.45 3.25
N ALA A 212 10.20 16.28 2.23
CA ALA A 212 10.15 15.85 0.84
C ALA A 212 11.41 15.08 0.46
N THR A 213 11.25 13.81 0.09
CA THR A 213 12.36 12.90 -0.22
C THR A 213 12.21 12.33 -1.62
N GLU A 214 13.21 12.53 -2.48
CA GLU A 214 13.20 12.01 -3.84
C GLU A 214 13.39 10.47 -3.87
N ALA A 215 12.57 9.80 -4.66
CA ALA A 215 12.66 8.38 -4.93
C ALA A 215 12.25 8.07 -6.38
N SER A 216 12.68 6.91 -6.87
CA SER A 216 12.27 6.37 -8.17
C SER A 216 11.41 5.11 -8.03
N THR A 217 11.35 4.53 -6.83
CA THR A 217 10.65 3.27 -6.55
C THR A 217 10.17 3.27 -5.12
N LEU A 218 8.96 2.74 -4.90
CA LEU A 218 8.41 2.46 -3.58
C LEU A 218 8.24 0.96 -3.39
N TYR A 219 8.41 0.51 -2.15
CA TYR A 219 7.94 -0.80 -1.70
C TYR A 219 6.79 -0.54 -0.73
N ILE A 220 5.60 -1.02 -1.07
CA ILE A 220 4.37 -0.71 -0.36
C ILE A 220 3.82 -2.02 0.21
N ALA A 221 4.05 -2.25 1.49
CA ALA A 221 3.47 -3.38 2.19
C ALA A 221 1.96 -3.22 2.32
N VAL A 222 1.25 -4.34 2.52
CA VAL A 222 -0.19 -4.31 2.79
C VAL A 222 -0.49 -3.34 3.93
N ALA A 223 -1.57 -2.58 3.77
CA ALA A 223 -2.04 -1.53 4.65
C ALA A 223 -1.23 -0.22 4.66
N GLN A 224 -0.07 -0.15 4.01
CA GLN A 224 0.73 1.08 3.95
C GLN A 224 0.22 2.06 2.90
N ARG A 225 0.48 3.34 3.17
CA ARG A 225 0.13 4.47 2.30
C ARG A 225 1.31 5.41 2.12
N TYR A 226 1.46 5.89 0.89
CA TYR A 226 2.40 6.93 0.53
C TYR A 226 1.69 8.00 -0.29
N SER A 227 1.95 9.27 -0.02
CA SER A 227 1.62 10.33 -0.98
C SER A 227 2.90 10.85 -1.62
N VAL A 228 2.92 10.90 -2.95
CA VAL A 228 4.08 11.34 -3.73
C VAL A 228 3.70 12.44 -4.71
N LEU A 229 4.57 13.43 -4.86
CA LEU A 229 4.48 14.46 -5.89
C LEU A 229 5.23 14.02 -7.13
N VAL A 230 4.56 14.04 -8.29
CA VAL A 230 5.14 13.68 -9.58
C VAL A 230 4.91 14.83 -10.57
N THR A 231 5.99 15.44 -11.05
CA THR A 231 5.90 16.48 -12.10
C THR A 231 5.96 15.84 -13.47
N MET A 232 4.94 16.12 -14.28
CA MET A 232 4.81 15.60 -15.63
C MET A 232 5.80 16.28 -16.58
N LYS A 233 6.25 15.52 -17.57
CA LYS A 233 7.12 16.03 -18.63
C LYS A 233 6.35 16.96 -19.57
N ASN A 234 7.06 17.81 -20.29
CA ASN A 234 6.44 18.74 -21.24
C ASN A 234 6.04 18.09 -22.58
N SER A 235 6.65 16.95 -22.94
CA SER A 235 6.36 16.26 -24.21
C SER A 235 5.18 15.31 -24.06
N THR A 236 4.25 15.35 -25.03
CA THR A 236 3.10 14.45 -25.15
C THR A 236 3.30 13.38 -26.24
N GLU A 237 4.55 13.16 -26.68
CA GLU A 237 4.88 12.19 -27.72
C GLU A 237 4.78 10.73 -27.24
N LYS A 238 4.89 10.51 -25.92
CA LYS A 238 5.03 9.19 -25.28
C LYS A 238 4.10 9.10 -24.07
N ASN A 239 3.41 7.97 -23.93
CA ASN A 239 2.83 7.53 -22.65
C ASN A 239 3.87 6.73 -21.86
N TYR A 240 3.83 6.83 -20.53
CA TYR A 240 4.85 6.23 -19.67
C TYR A 240 4.26 5.11 -18.82
N PRO A 241 4.88 3.92 -18.80
CA PRO A 241 4.46 2.84 -17.92
C PRO A 241 4.50 3.23 -16.44
N ILE A 242 3.41 2.99 -15.74
CA ILE A 242 3.34 2.85 -14.29
C ILE A 242 3.39 1.36 -14.02
N VAL A 243 4.39 0.91 -13.27
CA VAL A 243 4.64 -0.51 -13.08
C VAL A 243 4.46 -0.84 -11.61
N THR A 244 3.62 -1.84 -11.37
CA THR A 244 3.52 -2.49 -10.06
C THR A 244 4.01 -3.91 -10.16
N VAL A 245 4.78 -4.35 -9.15
CA VAL A 245 5.35 -5.70 -9.13
C VAL A 245 5.12 -6.31 -7.76
N ALA A 246 4.46 -7.46 -7.73
CA ALA A 246 4.29 -8.25 -6.53
C ALA A 246 5.63 -8.77 -6.00
N ASP A 247 5.79 -8.71 -4.68
CA ASP A 247 6.95 -9.30 -4.01
C ASP A 247 6.85 -10.83 -4.04
N SER A 248 7.50 -11.43 -5.02
CA SER A 248 7.50 -12.87 -5.23
C SER A 248 8.10 -13.66 -4.06
N ALA A 249 8.92 -13.03 -3.22
CA ALA A 249 9.51 -13.69 -2.05
C ALA A 249 8.46 -14.02 -0.98
N LEU A 250 7.28 -13.40 -1.03
CA LEU A 250 6.15 -13.70 -0.14
C LEU A 250 5.32 -14.89 -0.63
N LEU A 251 5.54 -15.38 -1.85
CA LEU A 251 4.76 -16.48 -2.44
C LEU A 251 5.51 -17.81 -2.31
N ASP A 252 4.85 -18.82 -1.73
CA ASP A 252 5.40 -20.17 -1.58
C ASP A 252 5.71 -20.82 -2.95
N THR A 253 4.87 -20.55 -3.95
CA THR A 253 5.08 -20.95 -5.35
C THR A 253 4.52 -19.89 -6.29
N ILE A 254 5.03 -19.83 -7.52
CA ILE A 254 4.59 -18.88 -8.54
C ILE A 254 4.05 -19.71 -9.72
N PRO A 255 2.71 -19.81 -9.88
CA PRO A 255 2.12 -20.48 -11.02
C PRO A 255 2.57 -19.82 -12.34
N PRO A 256 2.81 -20.58 -13.42
CA PRO A 256 3.21 -19.99 -14.70
C PRO A 256 2.19 -19.01 -15.29
N SER A 257 0.93 -19.09 -14.86
CA SER A 257 -0.15 -18.19 -15.26
C SER A 257 -0.17 -16.87 -14.48
N LEU A 258 0.47 -16.80 -13.31
CA LEU A 258 0.44 -15.61 -12.46
C LEU A 258 1.41 -14.56 -13.01
N GLN A 259 0.85 -13.45 -13.48
CA GLN A 259 1.63 -12.27 -13.82
C GLN A 259 1.95 -11.51 -12.54
N LEU A 260 3.23 -11.49 -12.14
CA LEU A 260 3.67 -10.78 -10.94
C LEU A 260 3.72 -9.27 -11.17
N ASN A 261 3.77 -8.83 -12.42
CA ASN A 261 3.79 -7.44 -12.80
C ASN A 261 2.51 -7.02 -13.49
N ASN A 262 2.10 -5.78 -13.24
CA ASN A 262 1.01 -5.12 -13.93
C ASN A 262 1.53 -3.80 -14.51
N THR A 263 1.34 -3.63 -15.82
CA THR A 263 1.63 -2.37 -16.51
C THR A 263 0.35 -1.54 -16.57
N ASN A 264 0.43 -0.33 -16.05
CA ASN A 264 -0.56 0.74 -16.17
C ASN A 264 0.14 1.93 -16.86
N TRP A 265 -0.56 3.03 -17.14
CA TRP A 265 0.06 4.14 -17.89
C TRP A 265 -0.26 5.51 -17.31
N LEU A 266 0.77 6.35 -17.21
CA LEU A 266 0.60 7.80 -17.28
C LEU A 266 0.33 8.15 -18.73
N GLU A 267 -0.92 8.49 -19.02
CA GLU A 267 -1.41 8.79 -20.36
C GLU A 267 -1.34 10.29 -20.63
N TYR A 268 -0.28 10.70 -21.31
CA TYR A 268 -0.08 12.06 -21.80
C TYR A 268 -0.87 12.31 -23.10
N ASN A 269 -1.11 11.25 -23.87
CA ASN A 269 -1.78 11.31 -25.17
C ASN A 269 -2.51 9.99 -25.42
N SER A 270 -3.84 10.04 -25.40
CA SER A 270 -4.70 8.87 -25.63
C SER A 270 -4.60 8.26 -27.04
N SER A 271 -4.03 8.99 -28.00
CA SER A 271 -3.77 8.48 -29.36
C SER A 271 -2.36 7.92 -29.55
N ALA A 272 -1.45 8.13 -28.59
CA ALA A 272 -0.11 7.56 -28.63
C ALA A 272 -0.13 6.09 -28.17
N ALA A 273 0.94 5.37 -28.48
CA ALA A 273 1.07 3.98 -28.03
C ALA A 273 1.20 3.90 -26.50
N HIS A 274 0.66 2.83 -25.93
CA HIS A 274 0.81 2.43 -24.54
C HIS A 274 1.86 1.31 -24.48
N PRO A 275 3.17 1.63 -24.44
CA PRO A 275 4.21 0.61 -24.43
C PRO A 275 4.10 -0.25 -23.18
N GLU A 276 4.31 -1.56 -23.30
CA GLU A 276 4.43 -2.45 -22.15
C GLU A 276 5.80 -2.26 -21.48
N ALA A 277 5.84 -2.32 -20.16
CA ALA A 277 7.10 -2.22 -19.43
C ALA A 277 7.99 -3.44 -19.73
N VAL A 278 9.20 -3.19 -20.22
CA VAL A 278 10.19 -4.25 -20.44
C VAL A 278 11.00 -4.44 -19.16
N MET A 279 10.56 -5.37 -18.31
CA MET A 279 11.32 -5.73 -17.11
C MET A 279 12.27 -6.89 -17.40
N LYS A 280 13.56 -6.67 -17.15
CA LYS A 280 14.57 -7.75 -17.13
C LYS A 280 14.64 -8.31 -15.72
N ILE A 281 14.19 -9.55 -15.57
CA ILE A 281 14.34 -10.31 -14.33
C ILE A 281 15.61 -11.16 -14.50
N ASP A 282 16.74 -10.70 -13.95
CA ASP A 282 17.97 -11.48 -13.92
C ASP A 282 17.87 -12.53 -12.80
N LEU A 283 17.33 -13.70 -13.13
CA LEU A 283 17.30 -14.86 -12.23
C LEU A 283 18.62 -15.62 -12.34
N THR A 284 19.48 -15.54 -11.32
CA THR A 284 20.60 -16.47 -11.19
C THR A 284 20.20 -17.62 -10.28
N VAL A 285 19.77 -18.73 -10.89
CA VAL A 285 19.51 -20.00 -10.22
C VAL A 285 20.76 -20.86 -10.36
N GLN A 286 21.39 -21.21 -9.24
CA GLN A 286 22.40 -22.26 -9.22
C GLN A 286 21.83 -23.52 -8.58
N MET A 287 21.72 -24.55 -9.41
CA MET A 287 21.46 -25.92 -8.98
C MET A 287 22.80 -26.58 -8.68
N MET A 288 23.01 -26.98 -7.43
CA MET A 288 24.10 -27.87 -7.09
C MET A 288 23.54 -29.18 -6.56
N ASN A 289 24.13 -30.30 -7.02
CA ASN A 289 23.87 -31.58 -6.40
C ASN A 289 24.71 -31.67 -5.13
N LEU A 290 24.06 -31.84 -3.98
CA LEU A 290 24.78 -32.19 -2.76
C LEU A 290 25.23 -33.65 -2.81
N GLY A 291 26.12 -34.05 -1.90
CA GLY A 291 26.72 -35.40 -1.85
C GLY A 291 25.73 -36.57 -1.67
N ASN A 292 24.43 -36.29 -1.54
CA ASN A 292 23.35 -37.27 -1.52
C ASN A 292 22.72 -37.52 -2.91
N GLY A 293 23.18 -36.84 -3.95
CA GLY A 293 22.70 -37.01 -5.34
C GLY A 293 21.42 -36.24 -5.67
N ALA A 294 20.87 -35.45 -4.75
CA ALA A 294 19.70 -34.60 -5.00
C ALA A 294 20.12 -33.15 -5.32
N GLY A 295 19.40 -32.52 -6.24
CA GLY A 295 19.60 -31.11 -6.61
C GLY A 295 18.94 -30.18 -5.59
N TYR A 296 19.69 -29.20 -5.10
CA TYR A 296 19.19 -28.18 -4.17
C TYR A 296 19.30 -26.81 -4.81
N ALA A 297 18.27 -26.00 -4.57
CA ALA A 297 18.32 -24.57 -4.84
C ALA A 297 19.00 -23.87 -3.66
N PHE A 298 20.03 -23.07 -3.95
CA PHE A 298 20.79 -22.33 -2.96
C PHE A 298 20.52 -20.85 -3.08
N PHE A 299 20.30 -20.20 -1.94
CA PHE A 299 20.46 -18.76 -1.78
C PHE A 299 21.69 -18.55 -0.90
N ASN A 300 22.78 -17.99 -1.46
CA ASN A 300 24.00 -17.64 -0.71
C ASN A 300 24.60 -18.79 0.13
N ASN A 301 24.71 -19.99 -0.45
CA ASN A 301 25.41 -21.17 0.10
C ASN A 301 24.82 -21.79 1.38
N ILE A 302 23.60 -21.41 1.79
CA ILE A 302 22.86 -22.04 2.89
C ILE A 302 21.45 -22.37 2.39
N SER A 303 20.97 -23.58 2.70
CA SER A 303 19.58 -23.97 2.48
C SER A 303 18.86 -24.00 3.82
N TYR A 304 17.96 -23.05 4.05
CA TYR A 304 17.15 -23.01 5.26
C TYR A 304 16.35 -24.32 5.39
N THR A 305 16.42 -24.94 6.56
CA THR A 305 15.60 -26.11 6.88
C THR A 305 14.72 -25.81 8.08
N ARG A 306 13.41 -25.90 7.86
CA ARG A 306 12.40 -25.66 8.90
C ARG A 306 12.62 -26.62 10.08
N PRO A 307 12.62 -26.14 11.34
CA PRO A 307 12.69 -27.02 12.49
C PRO A 307 11.43 -27.90 12.58
N LYS A 308 11.59 -29.12 13.11
CA LYS A 308 10.47 -30.06 13.30
C LYS A 308 9.43 -29.57 14.31
N VAL A 309 9.85 -28.75 15.28
CA VAL A 309 9.00 -28.10 16.27
C VAL A 309 9.17 -26.59 16.11
N PRO A 310 8.09 -25.80 15.94
CA PRO A 310 8.19 -24.35 15.87
C PRO A 310 8.96 -23.76 17.05
N THR A 311 9.86 -22.81 16.76
CA THR A 311 10.78 -22.21 17.74
C THR A 311 10.07 -21.68 18.99
N LEU A 312 8.87 -21.10 18.83
CA LEU A 312 8.04 -20.62 19.95
C LEU A 312 7.57 -21.76 20.88
N TYR A 313 7.23 -22.93 20.35
CA TYR A 313 6.87 -24.07 21.20
C TYR A 313 8.08 -24.70 21.87
N THR A 314 9.23 -24.67 21.19
CA THR A 314 10.51 -25.11 21.77
C THR A 314 10.89 -24.22 22.94
N VAL A 315 10.81 -22.89 22.84
CA VAL A 315 11.16 -21.98 23.96
C VAL A 315 10.20 -22.14 25.14
N LEU A 316 8.90 -22.33 24.88
CA LEU A 316 7.89 -22.50 25.94
C LEU A 316 7.99 -23.84 26.68
N SER A 317 8.71 -24.82 26.13
CA SER A 317 8.84 -26.17 26.70
C SER A 317 10.26 -26.58 27.08
N ALA A 318 11.29 -25.83 26.67
CA ALA A 318 12.70 -26.12 26.94
C ALA A 318 13.13 -25.89 28.40
N GLY A 319 12.31 -25.24 29.23
CA GLY A 319 12.64 -24.97 30.63
C GLY A 319 13.92 -24.15 30.78
N ASP A 320 14.83 -24.60 31.64
CA ASP A 320 16.13 -23.93 31.89
C ASP A 320 17.07 -23.93 30.67
N LEU A 321 16.77 -24.74 29.63
CA LEU A 321 17.55 -24.78 28.38
C LEU A 321 17.07 -23.77 27.34
N ALA A 322 16.04 -22.98 27.63
CA ALA A 322 15.52 -21.94 26.73
C ALA A 322 16.56 -20.86 26.38
N THR A 323 17.63 -20.73 27.16
CA THR A 323 18.72 -19.79 26.86
C THR A 323 19.88 -20.42 26.08
N ASP A 324 19.83 -21.73 25.81
CA ASP A 324 20.84 -22.44 25.02
C ASP A 324 20.43 -22.42 23.53
N SER A 325 21.18 -21.72 22.68
CA SER A 325 20.84 -21.59 21.26
C SER A 325 20.83 -22.93 20.51
N THR A 326 21.52 -23.95 21.00
CA THR A 326 21.62 -25.26 20.34
C THR A 326 20.30 -26.02 20.30
N VAL A 327 19.39 -25.77 21.24
CA VAL A 327 18.09 -26.47 21.31
C VAL A 327 17.13 -26.07 20.19
N TYR A 328 17.42 -24.98 19.48
CA TYR A 328 16.62 -24.49 18.36
C TYR A 328 17.07 -25.04 16.99
N GLY A 329 18.23 -25.70 16.93
CA GLY A 329 18.68 -26.46 15.76
C GLY A 329 19.75 -25.74 14.93
N GLU A 330 20.82 -26.47 14.61
CA GLU A 330 22.05 -26.01 13.95
C GLU A 330 21.80 -25.31 12.59
N TYR A 331 20.85 -25.80 11.79
CA TYR A 331 20.55 -25.27 10.45
C TYR A 331 19.36 -24.29 10.41
N THR A 332 18.91 -23.82 11.58
CA THR A 332 17.83 -22.83 11.72
C THR A 332 18.34 -21.42 12.04
N HIS A 333 19.67 -21.29 12.23
CA HIS A 333 20.37 -20.03 12.53
C HIS A 333 19.87 -19.30 13.79
N PRO A 334 19.74 -19.96 14.96
CA PRO A 334 19.18 -19.34 16.16
C PRO A 334 20.21 -18.45 16.88
N MET A 335 19.76 -17.26 17.31
CA MET A 335 20.50 -16.38 18.22
C MET A 335 19.64 -16.13 19.46
N VAL A 336 20.21 -16.35 20.65
CA VAL A 336 19.55 -16.06 21.93
C VAL A 336 20.09 -14.73 22.46
N LEU A 337 19.18 -13.80 22.73
CA LEU A 337 19.49 -12.45 23.21
C LEU A 337 19.08 -12.31 24.68
N GLY A 338 19.86 -11.58 25.48
CA GLY A 338 19.53 -11.26 26.86
C GLY A 338 18.44 -10.18 26.95
N HIS A 339 17.71 -10.18 28.07
CA HIS A 339 16.70 -9.17 28.33
C HIS A 339 17.34 -7.77 28.47
N ASN A 340 16.87 -6.81 27.66
CA ASN A 340 17.39 -5.45 27.51
C ASN A 340 18.77 -5.32 26.85
N ASP A 341 19.27 -6.37 26.18
CA ASP A 341 20.47 -6.24 25.38
C ASP A 341 20.26 -5.19 24.27
N VAL A 342 21.26 -4.32 24.10
CA VAL A 342 21.34 -3.44 22.93
C VAL A 342 22.10 -4.20 21.86
N VAL A 343 21.42 -4.52 20.76
CA VAL A 343 21.96 -5.38 19.71
C VAL A 343 22.24 -4.56 18.45
N GLU A 344 23.50 -4.56 18.03
CA GLU A 344 23.92 -4.00 16.75
C GLU A 344 24.03 -5.12 15.72
N VAL A 345 23.35 -4.98 14.59
CA VAL A 345 23.39 -5.95 13.48
C VAL A 345 24.16 -5.31 12.33
N VAL A 346 25.40 -5.74 12.13
CA VAL A 346 26.27 -5.27 11.04
C VAL A 346 26.09 -6.17 9.83
N LEU A 347 25.47 -5.61 8.78
CA LEU A 347 25.23 -6.31 7.52
C LEU A 347 26.33 -5.96 6.52
N ASN A 348 27.29 -6.85 6.36
CA ASN A 348 28.36 -6.69 5.38
C ASN A 348 27.91 -7.28 4.04
N ASN A 349 27.62 -6.41 3.08
CA ASN A 349 27.25 -6.82 1.74
C ASN A 349 28.50 -7.17 0.92
N GLY A 350 28.77 -8.46 0.73
CA GLY A 350 29.88 -8.98 -0.07
C GLY A 350 29.56 -9.13 -1.56
N ASP A 351 28.37 -8.74 -2.00
CA ASP A 351 27.91 -8.80 -3.39
C ASP A 351 27.52 -7.41 -3.89
N SER A 352 27.51 -7.26 -5.22
CA SER A 352 27.09 -6.07 -5.97
C SER A 352 25.59 -5.80 -5.93
N GLY A 353 24.77 -6.76 -5.48
CA GLY A 353 23.33 -6.62 -5.30
C GLY A 353 22.94 -5.82 -4.05
N ARG A 354 21.72 -5.28 -3.98
CA ARG A 354 21.18 -4.62 -2.79
C ARG A 354 20.16 -5.54 -2.11
N TYR A 355 20.36 -5.81 -0.82
CA TYR A 355 19.49 -6.69 -0.03
C TYR A 355 18.77 -5.90 1.06
N LEU A 356 17.46 -6.09 1.16
CA LEU A 356 16.62 -5.52 2.21
C LEU A 356 16.45 -6.55 3.33
N TRP A 357 16.55 -6.08 4.58
CA TRP A 357 16.46 -6.93 5.77
C TRP A 357 15.37 -6.41 6.71
N ASN A 358 14.47 -7.30 7.12
CA ASN A 358 13.44 -7.01 8.13
C ASN A 358 13.79 -7.66 9.49
N ILE A 359 13.33 -7.05 10.58
CA ILE A 359 13.34 -7.64 11.92
C ILE A 359 11.91 -7.51 12.44
N HIS A 360 11.31 -8.62 12.86
CA HIS A 360 9.94 -8.63 13.34
C HIS A 360 9.85 -8.00 14.74
N ASP A 361 8.73 -7.35 15.04
CA ASP A 361 8.31 -6.90 16.38
C ASP A 361 9.16 -5.82 17.08
N GLN A 362 10.00 -5.05 16.35
CA GLN A 362 10.81 -3.97 16.92
C GLN A 362 10.86 -2.71 16.03
N LYS A 363 11.02 -1.51 16.65
CA LYS A 363 11.33 -0.25 15.95
C LYS A 363 12.84 -0.13 15.76
N LYS A 364 13.29 0.35 14.59
CA LYS A 364 14.72 0.48 14.24
C LYS A 364 15.17 1.93 14.28
N HIS A 365 16.41 2.15 14.72
CA HIS A 365 17.18 3.36 14.44
C HIS A 365 18.34 2.97 13.52
N THR A 366 18.37 3.52 12.30
CA THR A 366 19.45 3.26 11.36
C THR A 366 20.63 4.19 11.67
N VAL A 367 21.73 3.61 12.15
CA VAL A 367 23.02 4.29 12.29
C VAL A 367 23.89 3.83 11.13
N ARG A 368 24.47 4.78 10.37
CA ARG A 368 25.34 4.47 9.22
C ARG A 368 26.80 4.35 9.64
#